data_AF-A0A7C4B532-F1
#
_entry.id   AF-A0A7C4B532-F1
#
_cell.length_a   1.000
_cell.length_b   1.000
_cell.length_c   1.000
_cell.angle_alpha   90.00
_cell.angle_beta   90.00
_cell.angle_gamma   90.00
#
_symmetry.space_group_name_H-M   'P 1'
#
loop_
_entity.id
_entity.type
_entity.pdbx_description
1 polymer ?
#
loop_
_entity_poly.entity_id
_entity_poly.type
_entity_poly.pdbx_seq_one_letter_code
_entity_poly.pdbx_strand_id
1 'polypeptide(L)' 'MEVLAKKGTEQNAIIYLARMRASQKHLVEFVDSVEPGVPREKKWCINVSTQFGCPVNCKFCDAGGNYLGNL' A
#
# COMPACT_ATOMS: atom_id res chain seq x y z
N MET A 1 -9.32 7.13 9.25
CA MET A 1 -8.03 6.89 8.57
C MET A 1 -7.03 7.90 9.09
N GLU A 2 -5.81 7.46 9.34
CA GLU A 2 -4.68 8.31 9.74
C GLU A 2 -3.40 7.79 9.07
N VAL A 3 -2.66 8.67 8.40
CA VAL A 3 -1.35 8.34 7.83
C VAL A 3 -0.32 8.38 8.95
N LEU A 4 0.31 7.24 9.23
CA LEU A 4 1.28 7.10 10.32
C LEU A 4 2.71 7.39 9.86
N ALA A 5 3.02 7.04 8.60
CA ALA A 5 4.36 7.21 8.05
C ALA A 5 4.30 7.34 6.52
N LYS A 6 5.35 7.95 5.96
CA LYS A 6 5.63 7.95 4.52
C LYS A 6 7.13 7.72 4.28
N LYS A 7 7.49 7.03 3.20
CA LYS A 7 8.88 6.78 2.82
C LYS A 7 9.02 6.69 1.31
N GLY A 8 10.08 7.28 0.76
CA GLY A 8 10.40 7.19 -0.66
C GLY A 8 10.65 8.56 -1.30
N THR A 9 10.55 8.62 -2.62
CA THR A 9 10.79 9.84 -3.42
C THR A 9 9.75 9.99 -4.53
N GLU A 10 9.44 11.23 -4.90
CA GLU A 10 8.46 11.52 -5.95
C GLU A 10 8.87 11.02 -7.34
N GLN A 11 10.19 10.90 -7.57
CA GLN A 11 10.76 10.42 -8.84
C GLN A 11 10.51 8.93 -9.07
N ASN A 12 10.29 8.15 -8.00
CA ASN A 12 10.11 6.70 -8.09
C ASN A 12 8.76 6.28 -7.47
N ALA A 13 8.72 6.26 -6.14
CA ALA A 13 7.55 5.86 -5.38
C ALA A 13 7.62 6.44 -3.96
N ILE A 14 6.47 6.85 -3.44
CA ILE A 14 6.25 7.14 -2.03
C ILE A 14 5.26 6.10 -1.50
N ILE A 15 5.71 5.33 -0.52
CA ILE A 15 4.88 4.37 0.21
C ILE A 15 4.34 5.08 1.45
N TYR A 16 3.04 4.91 1.69
CA TYR A 16 2.33 5.43 2.85
C TYR A 16 1.83 4.26 3.69
N LEU A 17 2.04 4.36 5.00
CA LEU A 17 1.43 3.46 5.97
C LEU A 17 0.28 4.19 6.66
N ALA A 18 -0.93 3.64 6.59
CA ALA A 18 -2.10 4.23 7.24
C ALA A 18 -2.84 3.25 8.14
N ARG A 19 -3.35 3.79 9.24
CA ARG A 19 -4.28 3.14 10.15
C ARG A 19 -5.70 3.47 9.76
N MET A 20 -6.49 2.43 9.52
CA MET A 20 -7.85 2.58 8.98
C MET A 20 -8.91 2.55 10.06
N ARG A 21 -8.65 1.86 11.18
CA ARG A 21 -9.54 1.72 12.35
C ARG A 21 -8.77 2.03 13.64
N ALA A 22 -9.44 2.16 14.78
CA ALA A 22 -8.81 2.42 16.09
C ALA A 22 -7.92 1.26 16.63
N SER A 23 -7.56 0.30 15.77
CA SER A 23 -6.79 -0.89 16.10
C SER A 23 -5.48 -0.90 15.31
N GLN A 24 -4.39 -1.27 15.98
CA GLN A 24 -3.05 -1.43 15.38
C GLN A 24 -2.98 -2.56 14.33
N LYS A 25 -4.01 -3.40 14.23
CA LYS A 25 -4.06 -4.51 13.27
C LYS A 25 -4.59 -4.10 11.90
N HIS A 26 -5.28 -2.97 11.81
CA HIS A 26 -5.95 -2.51 10.59
C HIS A 26 -5.10 -1.46 9.88
N LEU A 27 -3.90 -1.90 9.49
CA LEU A 27 -2.94 -1.13 8.74
C LEU A 27 -2.98 -1.52 7.27
N VAL A 28 -2.84 -0.54 6.39
CA VAL A 28 -2.67 -0.75 4.96
C VAL A 28 -1.50 0.07 4.45
N GLU A 29 -0.85 -0.45 3.42
CA GLU A 29 0.05 0.31 2.59
C GLU A 29 -0.68 0.77 1.32
N PHE A 30 -0.39 2.00 0.91
CA PHE A 30 -0.72 2.48 -0.43
C PHE A 30 0.47 3.26 -0.98
N VAL A 31 0.59 3.25 -2.31
CA VAL A 31 1.78 3.74 -2.99
C VAL A 31 1.38 4.75 -4.05
N ASP A 32 2.05 5.91 -4.02
CA ASP A 32 2.07 6.86 -5.12
C ASP A 32 3.37 6.64 -5.90
N SER A 33 3.28 6.20 -7.15
CA SER A 33 4.47 5.90 -7.97
C SER A 33 4.32 6.31 -9.43
N VAL A 34 5.44 6.28 -10.12
CA VAL A 34 5.53 6.37 -11.57
C VAL A 34 6.02 5.05 -12.15
N GLU A 35 5.67 4.76 -13.40
CA GLU A 35 6.34 3.66 -14.10
C GLU A 35 7.77 4.10 -14.48
N PRO A 36 8.80 3.26 -14.23
CA PRO A 36 10.17 3.60 -14.59
C PRO A 36 10.30 4.02 -16.07
N GLY A 37 10.87 5.20 -16.30
CA GLY A 37 11.07 5.75 -17.64
C GLY A 37 9.82 6.37 -18.29
N VAL A 38 8.67 6.37 -17.63
CA VAL A 38 7.44 7.01 -18.12
C VAL A 38 7.15 8.25 -17.28
N PRO A 39 7.04 9.45 -17.89
CA PRO A 39 6.66 10.66 -17.16
C PRO A 39 5.31 10.50 -16.47
N ARG A 40 5.18 11.08 -15.26
CA ARG A 40 3.99 10.99 -14.41
C ARG A 40 2.71 11.45 -15.13
N GLU A 41 2.84 12.46 -15.97
CA GLU A 41 1.73 13.06 -16.73
C GLU A 41 1.19 12.10 -17.79
N LYS A 42 2.02 11.15 -18.25
CA LYS A 42 1.61 10.09 -19.17
C LYS A 42 1.07 8.87 -18.43
N LYS A 43 1.66 8.54 -17.29
CA LYS A 43 1.19 7.43 -16.46
C LYS A 43 1.53 7.65 -15.00
N TRP A 44 0.47 7.80 -14.22
CA TRP A 44 0.52 7.85 -12.77
C TRP A 44 -0.06 6.56 -12.20
N CYS A 45 0.68 5.92 -11.29
CA CYS A 45 0.29 4.67 -10.68
C CYS A 45 -0.01 4.90 -9.20
N ILE A 46 -1.27 4.63 -8.80
CA ILE A 46 -1.66 4.58 -7.40
C ILE A 46 -2.02 3.14 -7.04
N ASN A 47 -1.27 2.54 -6.12
CA ASN A 47 -1.55 1.22 -5.60
C ASN A 47 -2.28 1.34 -4.25
N VAL A 48 -3.46 0.73 -4.13
CA VAL A 48 -4.26 0.76 -2.90
C VAL A 48 -4.62 -0.66 -2.50
N SER A 49 -4.26 -1.03 -1.27
CA SER A 49 -4.71 -2.28 -0.67
C SER A 49 -6.22 -2.23 -0.42
N THR A 50 -6.96 -3.26 -0.83
CA THR A 50 -8.42 -3.37 -0.63
C THR A 50 -8.80 -4.25 0.56
N GLN A 51 -7.81 -4.89 1.19
CA GLN A 51 -7.97 -5.83 2.29
C GLN A 51 -6.88 -5.61 3.34
N PHE A 52 -7.17 -5.99 4.58
CA PHE A 52 -6.16 -6.13 5.63
C PHE A 52 -5.56 -7.53 5.55
N GLY A 53 -4.39 -7.66 4.93
CA GLY A 53 -3.82 -8.97 4.60
C GLY A 53 -4.61 -9.70 3.49
N CYS A 54 -4.27 -10.97 3.23
CA CYS A 54 -4.87 -11.73 2.11
C CYS A 54 -5.29 -13.14 2.54
N PRO A 55 -6.51 -13.61 2.22
CA PRO A 55 -7.00 -14.92 2.65
C PRO A 55 -6.31 -16.09 1.95
N VAL A 56 -5.56 -15.85 0.87
CA VAL A 56 -4.88 -16.90 0.10
C VAL A 56 -3.67 -17.47 0.84
N ASN A 57 -2.99 -16.65 1.64
CA ASN A 57 -1.81 -17.03 2.44
C ASN A 57 -0.72 -17.76 1.62
N CYS A 58 -0.41 -17.22 0.43
CA CYS A 58 0.62 -17.80 -0.45
C CYS A 58 1.99 -17.81 0.24
N LYS A 59 2.69 -18.95 0.19
CA LYS A 59 4.02 -19.12 0.81
C LYS A 59 5.12 -18.22 0.24
N PHE A 60 4.91 -17.64 -0.95
CA PHE A 60 5.85 -16.76 -1.63
C PHE A 60 5.44 -15.27 -1.59
N CYS A 61 4.31 -14.94 -0.95
CA CYS A 61 3.81 -13.57 -0.92
C CYS A 61 4.70 -12.68 -0.05
N ASP A 62 5.09 -11.54 -0.60
CA ASP A 62 5.81 -10.46 0.08
C ASP A 62 4.89 -9.27 0.44
N ALA A 63 3.66 -9.25 -0.08
CA ALA A 63 2.75 -8.10 -0.01
C ALA A 63 1.71 -8.15 1.13
N GLY A 64 1.44 -9.32 1.73
CA GLY A 64 0.32 -9.45 2.66
C GLY A 64 0.52 -10.52 3.72
N GLY A 65 0.19 -10.17 4.97
CA GLY A 65 0.13 -11.11 6.10
C GLY A 65 -1.28 -11.68 6.31
N ASN A 66 -1.57 -11.99 7.57
CA ASN A 66 -2.86 -12.58 8.00
C ASN A 66 -4.05 -11.73 7.55
N TYR A 67 -5.06 -12.39 6.99
CA TYR A 67 -6.31 -11.75 6.60
C TYR A 67 -7.16 -11.34 7.80
N LEU A 68 -7.61 -10.09 7.81
CA LEU A 68 -8.44 -9.49 8.87
C LEU A 68 -9.74 -8.86 8.33
N GLY A 69 -10.08 -9.17 7.08
CA GLY A 69 -11.26 -8.62 6.40
C GLY A 69 -10.92 -7.61 5.31
N ASN A 70 -11.97 -7.13 4.65
CA ASN A 70 -11.85 -6.04 3.69
C ASN A 70 -11.64 -4.70 4.42
N LEU A 71 -10.98 -3.78 3.71
CA LEU A 71 -10.73 -2.41 4.15
C LEU A 71 -12.02 -1.73 4.65
#